data_AF-A0A3C0UR23-F1
#
_entry.id   AF-A0A3C0UR23-F1
#
_cell.length_a   1.000
_cell.length_b   1.000
_cell.length_c   1.000
_cell.angle_alpha   90.00
_cell.angle_beta   90.00
_cell.angle_gamma   90.00
#
_symmetry.space_group_name_H-M   'P 1'
#
loop_
_entity.id
_entity.type
_entity.pdbx_description
1 polymer ?
#
loop_
_entity_poly.entity_id
_entity_poly.type
_entity_poly.pdbx_seq_one_letter_code
_entity_poly.pdbx_strand_id
1 'polypeptide(L)' 'MRIVPLLFAITMMTLSARPIHAQSDSLRLSLSQAEQQFVQKNFVLLAQKYNVNVAEAAKEQAKLWYNPNLFVETNLYN' A
#
# COMPACT_ATOMS: atom_id res chain seq x y z
N MET A 1 -22.17 33.95 -51.21
CA MET A 1 -21.34 32.76 -50.93
C MET A 1 -20.55 32.85 -49.59
N ARG A 2 -21.03 33.57 -48.56
CA ARG A 2 -20.29 33.77 -47.28
C ARG A 2 -20.85 32.97 -46.08
N ILE A 3 -22.03 32.36 -46.22
CA ILE A 3 -22.76 31.68 -45.13
C ILE A 3 -22.58 30.15 -45.09
N VAL A 4 -22.17 29.55 -46.21
CA VAL A 4 -21.88 28.11 -46.34
C VAL A 4 -20.75 27.63 -45.41
N PRO A 5 -19.61 28.35 -45.25
CA PRO A 5 -18.58 27.90 -44.31
C PRO A 5 -19.06 27.94 -42.84
N LEU A 6 -20.00 28.84 -42.51
CA LEU A 6 -20.54 29.00 -41.16
C LEU A 6 -21.52 27.87 -40.81
N LEU A 7 -22.35 27.44 -41.77
CA LEU A 7 -23.21 26.25 -41.62
C LEU A 7 -22.41 24.96 -41.52
N PHE A 8 -21.32 24.84 -42.28
CA PHE A 8 -20.42 23.68 -42.20
C PHE A 8 -19.72 23.61 -40.84
N ALA A 9 -19.24 24.76 -40.33
CA ALA A 9 -18.62 24.84 -39.00
C ALA A 9 -19.60 24.47 -37.87
N ILE A 10 -20.86 24.91 -37.95
CA ILE A 10 -21.89 24.57 -36.96
C ILE A 10 -22.21 23.06 -36.98
N THR A 11 -22.38 22.49 -38.17
CA THR A 11 -22.66 21.05 -38.34
C THR A 11 -21.51 20.18 -37.80
N MET A 12 -20.27 20.62 -38.01
CA MET A 12 -19.07 19.92 -37.52
C MET A 12 -18.92 20.03 -36.00
N MET A 13 -19.35 21.15 -35.40
CA MET A 13 -19.33 21.35 -33.94
C MET A 13 -20.38 20.49 -33.23
N THR A 14 -21.56 20.29 -33.82
CA THR A 14 -22.60 19.41 -33.25
C THR A 14 -22.26 17.93 -33.31
N LEU A 15 -21.44 17.50 -34.28
CA LEU A 15 -21.03 16.10 -34.42
C LEU A 15 -19.99 15.67 -33.36
N SER A 16 -19.39 16.63 -32.65
CA SER A 16 -18.32 16.39 -31.66
C SER A 16 -18.82 16.29 -30.22
N ALA A 17 -20.13 16.42 -29.98
CA ALA A 17 -20.71 16.36 -28.64
C ALA A 17 -20.76 14.91 -28.14
N ARG A 18 -19.67 14.46 -27.49
CA ARG A 18 -19.65 13.20 -26.75
C ARG A 18 -20.35 13.42 -25.40
N PRO A 19 -21.33 12.58 -25.01
CA PRO A 19 -21.86 12.62 -23.65
C PRO A 19 -20.73 12.29 -22.67
N ILE A 20 -20.42 13.23 -21.79
CA ILE A 20 -19.55 12.98 -20.64
C ILE A 20 -20.38 12.21 -19.63
N HIS A 21 -20.24 10.88 -19.61
CA HIS A 21 -20.70 10.08 -18.48
C HIS A 21 -19.71 10.29 -17.34
N ALA A 22 -20.11 11.07 -16.33
CA ALA A 22 -19.42 11.04 -15.05
C ALA A 22 -19.53 9.61 -14.51
N GLN A 23 -18.40 8.92 -14.36
CA GLN A 23 -18.35 7.62 -13.70
C GLN A 23 -18.84 7.84 -12.27
N SER A 24 -20.09 7.46 -12.00
CA SER A 24 -20.60 7.38 -10.64
C SER A 24 -19.69 6.42 -9.89
N ASP A 25 -18.99 6.96 -8.90
CA ASP A 25 -18.01 6.28 -8.06
C ASP A 25 -18.56 4.90 -7.66
N SER A 26 -18.02 3.85 -8.27
CA SER A 26 -18.50 2.48 -8.11
C SER A 26 -18.05 1.87 -6.79
N LEU A 27 -17.31 2.63 -5.96
CA LEU A 27 -16.87 2.19 -4.66
C LEU A 27 -17.93 2.48 -3.59
N ARG A 28 -18.98 1.67 -3.56
CA ARG A 28 -19.89 1.60 -2.40
C ARG A 28 -19.24 0.81 -1.28
N LEU A 29 -18.25 1.41 -0.62
CA LEU A 29 -17.61 0.82 0.55
C LEU A 29 -18.54 1.02 1.75
N SER A 30 -19.08 -0.05 2.33
CA SER A 30 -19.81 0.06 3.59
C SER A 30 -18.83 0.45 4.71
N LEU A 31 -19.31 1.14 5.74
CA LEU A 31 -18.46 1.56 6.87
C LEU A 31 -17.69 0.37 7.46
N SER A 32 -18.36 -0.78 7.59
CA SER A 32 -17.73 -2.02 8.07
C SER A 32 -16.61 -2.52 7.14
N GLN A 33 -16.79 -2.44 5.82
CA GLN A 33 -15.73 -2.78 4.86
C GLN A 33 -14.58 -1.78 4.89
N ALA A 34 -14.87 -0.49 5.12
CA ALA A 34 -13.87 0.55 5.28
C ALA A 34 -13.03 0.34 6.54
N GLU A 35 -13.66 -0.03 7.65
CA GLU A 35 -12.98 -0.36 8.91
C GLU A 35 -12.06 -1.58 8.76
N GLN A 36 -12.55 -2.66 8.16
CA GLN A 36 -11.73 -3.84 7.89
C GLN A 36 -10.54 -3.51 7.00
N GLN A 37 -10.77 -2.75 5.92
CA GLN A 37 -9.71 -2.36 5.01
C GLN A 37 -8.72 -1.39 5.67
N PHE A 38 -9.18 -0.49 6.55
CA PHE A 38 -8.32 0.41 7.31
C PHE A 38 -7.42 -0.37 8.26
N VAL A 39 -7.96 -1.29 9.05
CA VAL A 39 -7.14 -2.09 9.98
C VAL A 39 -6.11 -2.95 9.22
N GLN A 40 -6.46 -3.50 8.06
CA GLN A 40 -5.57 -4.37 7.30
C GLN A 40 -4.56 -3.63 6.42
N LYS A 41 -4.94 -2.50 5.82
CA LYS A 41 -4.12 -1.79 4.81
C LYS A 41 -3.55 -0.46 5.30
N ASN A 42 -3.77 -0.08 6.56
CA ASN A 42 -3.13 1.11 7.11
C ASN A 42 -1.65 0.85 7.38
N PHE A 43 -0.80 1.43 6.52
CA PHE A 43 0.66 1.31 6.58
C PHE A 43 1.26 1.82 7.90
N VAL A 44 0.60 2.76 8.59
CA VAL A 44 1.06 3.26 9.90
C VAL A 44 0.89 2.19 10.98
N LEU A 45 -0.25 1.50 11.00
CA LEU A 45 -0.50 0.39 11.94
C LEU A 45 0.43 -0.79 11.68
N LEU A 46 0.68 -1.11 10.41
CA LEU A 46 1.63 -2.15 10.03
C LEU A 46 3.06 -1.81 10.48
N ALA A 47 3.51 -0.56 10.28
CA ALA A 47 4.82 -0.11 10.73
C ALA A 47 4.97 -0.22 12.26
N GLN A 48 3.94 0.15 13.02
CA GLN A 48 3.94 -0.01 14.47
C GLN A 48 4.00 -1.48 14.90
N LYS A 49 3.29 -2.39 14.21
CA LYS A 49 3.37 -3.84 14.46
C LYS A 49 4.78 -4.38 14.22
N TYR A 50 5.44 -3.97 13.13
CA TYR A 50 6.81 -4.39 12.86
C TYR A 50 7.80 -3.87 13.91
N ASN A 51 7.61 -2.65 14.43
CA ASN A 51 8.43 -2.12 15.51
C ASN A 51 8.34 -2.97 16.79
N VAL A 52 7.18 -3.56 17.10
CA VAL A 52 7.03 -4.49 18.24
C VAL A 52 7.85 -5.77 18.01
N ASN A 53 7.80 -6.34 16.80
CA ASN A 53 8.57 -7.55 16.47
C ASN A 53 10.09 -7.31 16.55
N VAL A 54 10.57 -6.16 16.05
CA VAL A 54 11.99 -5.77 16.19
C VAL A 54 12.39 -5.66 17.67
N ALA A 55 11.54 -5.07 18.51
CA ALA A 55 11.80 -4.97 19.93
C ALA A 55 11.82 -6.35 20.63
N GLU A 56 10.97 -7.30 20.21
CA GLU A 56 11.01 -8.68 20.72
C GLU A 56 12.27 -9.42 20.28
N ALA A 57 12.66 -9.31 19.02
CA ALA A 57 13.91 -9.89 18.51
C ALA A 57 15.13 -9.33 19.25
N ALA A 58 15.16 -8.03 19.55
CA ALA A 58 16.22 -7.42 20.34
C ALA A 58 16.29 -7.97 21.79
N LYS A 59 15.16 -8.29 22.41
CA LYS A 59 15.13 -8.95 23.73
C LYS A 59 15.71 -10.35 23.67
N GLU A 60 15.35 -11.15 22.67
CA GLU A 60 15.91 -12.49 22.48
C GLU A 60 17.43 -12.45 22.20
N GLN A 61 17.88 -11.50 21.38
CA GLN A 61 19.31 -11.30 21.12
C GLN A 61 20.07 -10.89 22.40
N ALA A 62 19.47 -10.08 23.26
CA ALA A 62 20.05 -9.71 24.54
C ALA A 62 20.14 -10.90 25.51
N LYS A 63 19.21 -11.85 25.46
CA LYS A 63 19.31 -13.11 26.23
C LYS A 63 20.48 -13.97 25.75
N LEU A 64 20.74 -14.02 24.44
CA LEU A 64 21.87 -14.76 23.87
C LEU A 64 23.24 -14.12 24.19
N TRP A 65 23.28 -12.81 24.51
CA TRP A 65 24.52 -12.13 24.87
C TRP A 65 25.21 -12.72 26.11
N TYR A 66 24.43 -13.24 27.06
CA TYR A 66 24.97 -13.85 28.28
C TYR A 66 25.29 -15.34 28.13
N ASN A 67 25.29 -15.88 26.92
CA ASN A 67 25.55 -17.30 26.73
C ASN A 67 27.05 -17.59 26.84
N PRO A 68 27.54 -18.26 27.90
CA PRO A 68 28.94 -18.59 28.02
C PRO A 68 29.32 -19.55 26.89
N ASN A 69 30.37 -19.21 26.14
CA ASN A 69 30.90 -20.13 25.14
C ASN A 69 31.67 -21.24 25.89
N LEU A 70 31.06 -22.42 26.00
CA LEU A 70 31.68 -23.59 26.59
C LEU A 70 32.58 -24.25 25.54
N PHE A 71 33.89 -24.01 25.64
CA PHE A 71 34.89 -24.71 24.85
C PHE A 71 35.58 -25.76 25.72
N VAL A 72 35.55 -27.02 25.28
CA VAL A 72 36.28 -28.12 25.90
C VAL A 72 37.42 -28.49 24.95
N GLU A 73 38.64 -28.06 25.29
CA GLU A 73 39.84 -28.49 24.59
C GLU A 73 40.45 -29.70 25.31
N THR A 74 40.39 -30.86 24.68
CA THR A 74 41.10 -32.06 25.14
C THR A 74 42.44 -32.15 24.41
N ASN A 75 43.52 -31.71 25.06
CA ASN A 75 44.88 -32.04 24.61
C ASN A 75 45.16 -33.50 24.99
N LEU A 76 44.84 -34.42 24.08
CA LEU A 76 45.31 -35.80 24.15
C LEU A 76 46.70 -35.81 23.50
N TYR A 77 47.70 -36.34 24.22
CA TYR A 77 49.12 -36.51 23.87
C TYR A 77 50.12 -35.45 24.40
N ASN A 78 50.88 -35.87 25.42
CA ASN A 78 52.26 -35.48 25.70
C ASN A 78 53.03 -36.79 25.96
#